data_AF-A0A7S2HBC2-F1
#
_entry.id   AF-A0A7S2HBC2-F1
#
_cell.length_a   1.000
_cell.length_b   1.000
_cell.length_c   1.000
_cell.angle_alpha   90.00
_cell.angle_beta   90.00
_cell.angle_gamma   90.00
#
_symmetry.space_group_name_H-M   'P 1'
#
loop_
_entity.id
_entity.type
_entity.pdbx_description
1 polymer ?
#
loop_
_entity_poly.entity_id
_entity_poly.type
_entity_poly.pdbx_seq_one_letter_code
_entity_poly.pdbx_strand_id
1 'polypeptide(L)'
;PGLELPAKPDMVEGGFRDFDISPLDQTAEAGAGVSFFVPQEDLTDNAEALAHVAEDQREEERFCSDQNEMQKEVQELDDVIKEKEALMDQLTKQSKVFRSMQARYELRLRELRSAVGSATEEKDQMLKEMQQLVNTKQRTPQDEGEAAMRKAHLQGRLHEVNRQLVDLQRRQGEAQRLLRLKEQQAAQIRRMQEEIDRLRGQKLVVLSRMKCEEQQHRVWRRRNDTRLRELLRKSAELQRVHRQQAKLLGKKTKEAEQSKHKVEQLKREQRHILEALKKRSQVQSESSRSRKLREVNERLQQELEERERKVKQMEAILARRERLQ
;
A
#
# COMPACT_ATOMS: atom_id res chain seq x y z
N PRO A 1 16.67 30.54 12.13
CA PRO A 1 17.99 30.05 12.59
C PRO A 1 17.90 28.56 12.98
N GLY A 2 18.43 27.70 12.11
CA GLY A 2 18.85 26.33 12.43
C GLY A 2 17.76 25.30 12.70
N LEU A 3 17.13 24.75 11.65
CA LEU A 3 16.61 23.39 11.70
C LEU A 3 17.15 22.63 10.47
N GLU A 4 18.14 21.80 10.75
CA GLU A 4 18.83 20.91 9.82
C GLU A 4 17.86 19.83 9.31
N LEU A 5 17.83 19.67 7.99
CA LEU A 5 17.16 18.57 7.30
C LEU A 5 18.07 17.33 7.34
N PRO A 6 17.57 16.12 7.64
CA PRO A 6 18.37 14.91 7.51
C PRO A 6 18.56 14.55 6.03
N ALA A 7 19.81 14.17 5.74
CA ALA A 7 20.34 13.79 4.44
C ALA A 7 19.65 12.55 3.85
N LYS A 8 19.54 12.55 2.51
CA LYS A 8 19.15 11.41 1.69
C LYS A 8 20.22 10.32 1.76
N PRO A 9 19.86 9.02 1.82
CA PRO A 9 20.81 7.95 1.57
C PRO A 9 20.98 7.71 0.07
N ASP A 10 22.24 7.53 -0.32
CA ASP A 10 22.73 7.26 -1.67
C ASP A 10 22.15 5.99 -2.27
N MET A 11 21.73 6.10 -3.53
CA MET A 11 21.41 4.97 -4.38
C MET A 11 22.71 4.29 -4.81
N VAL A 12 22.95 3.07 -4.32
CA VAL A 12 24.01 2.20 -4.83
C VAL A 12 23.42 1.36 -5.97
N GLU A 13 23.95 1.62 -7.16
CA GLU A 13 23.64 0.95 -8.42
C GLU A 13 23.91 -0.56 -8.34
N GLY A 14 22.93 -1.33 -8.85
CA GLY A 14 23.02 -2.77 -9.01
C GLY A 14 24.00 -3.16 -10.12
N GLY A 15 25.08 -3.83 -9.74
CA GLY A 15 25.92 -4.60 -10.65
C GLY A 15 25.38 -6.03 -10.78
N PHE A 16 24.54 -6.26 -11.78
CA PHE A 16 24.12 -7.58 -12.23
C PHE A 16 25.36 -8.31 -12.77
N ARG A 17 25.77 -9.41 -12.12
CA ARG A 17 26.84 -10.27 -12.64
C ARG A 17 26.22 -11.32 -13.55
N ASP A 18 26.62 -11.27 -14.81
CA ASP A 18 26.37 -12.27 -15.84
C ASP A 18 26.78 -13.67 -15.36
N PHE A 19 25.83 -14.61 -15.41
CA PHE A 19 26.11 -16.03 -15.31
C PHE A 19 26.40 -16.57 -16.71
N ASP A 20 27.67 -16.94 -16.93
CA ASP A 20 28.12 -17.70 -18.08
C ASP A 20 27.33 -19.00 -18.21
N ILE A 21 26.60 -19.14 -19.33
CA ILE A 21 26.04 -20.41 -19.78
C ILE A 21 26.96 -20.90 -20.90
N SER A 22 27.74 -21.94 -20.62
CA SER A 22 28.27 -22.81 -21.67
C SER A 22 28.03 -24.28 -21.32
N PRO A 23 27.74 -25.13 -22.33
CA PRO A 23 27.06 -26.39 -22.14
C PRO A 23 28.08 -27.53 -21.98
N LEU A 24 28.00 -28.28 -20.89
CA LEU A 24 28.76 -29.51 -20.70
C LEU A 24 27.91 -30.71 -21.13
N ASP A 25 28.25 -31.13 -22.35
CA ASP A 25 28.39 -32.47 -22.89
C ASP A 25 27.64 -33.63 -22.20
N GLN A 26 26.84 -34.29 -23.03
CA GLN A 26 26.14 -35.53 -22.77
C GLN A 26 27.11 -36.70 -22.93
N THR A 27 27.29 -37.53 -21.91
CA THR A 27 27.50 -38.96 -22.13
C THR A 27 26.69 -39.78 -21.12
N ALA A 28 25.95 -40.72 -21.69
CA ALA A 28 25.05 -41.64 -21.05
C ALA A 28 25.80 -42.65 -20.18
N GLU A 29 25.17 -43.12 -19.10
CA GLU A 29 25.02 -44.56 -18.85
C GLU A 29 23.73 -44.83 -18.06
N ALA A 30 22.99 -45.83 -18.53
CA ALA A 30 21.76 -46.32 -17.97
C ALA A 30 22.03 -47.12 -16.69
N GLY A 31 21.27 -46.84 -15.63
CA GLY A 31 21.36 -47.57 -14.37
C GLY A 31 20.13 -47.39 -13.50
N ALA A 32 19.13 -48.24 -13.73
CA ALA A 32 18.11 -48.71 -12.79
C ALA A 32 17.64 -47.76 -11.67
N GLY A 33 16.48 -47.13 -11.91
CA GLY A 33 15.36 -47.08 -10.97
C GLY A 33 15.66 -46.82 -9.49
N VAL A 34 15.96 -45.57 -9.16
CA VAL A 34 15.58 -44.98 -7.87
C VAL A 34 14.92 -43.64 -8.22
N SER A 35 13.62 -43.53 -7.96
CA SER A 35 12.93 -42.25 -8.09
C SER A 35 13.50 -41.29 -7.06
N PHE A 36 14.46 -40.47 -7.50
CA PHE A 36 14.91 -39.30 -6.78
C PHE A 36 13.75 -38.30 -6.81
N PHE A 37 12.98 -38.26 -5.73
CA PHE A 37 11.97 -37.23 -5.50
C PHE A 37 12.72 -35.89 -5.38
N VAL A 38 12.78 -35.14 -6.48
CA VAL A 38 13.19 -33.74 -6.47
C VAL A 38 12.04 -32.96 -5.82
N PRO A 39 12.22 -32.36 -4.63
CA PRO A 39 11.17 -31.53 -4.05
C PRO A 39 11.01 -30.29 -4.94
N GLN A 40 9.93 -30.26 -5.69
CA GLN A 40 9.47 -29.10 -6.44
C GLN A 40 8.69 -28.19 -5.48
N GLU A 41 9.33 -27.67 -4.42
CA GLU A 41 8.67 -26.86 -3.37
C GLU A 41 9.29 -25.46 -3.17
N ASP A 42 10.45 -25.13 -3.73
CA ASP A 42 11.14 -23.85 -3.39
C ASP A 42 10.67 -22.61 -4.17
N LEU A 43 9.85 -22.75 -5.23
CA LEU A 43 9.47 -21.62 -6.09
C LEU A 43 8.15 -20.93 -5.70
N THR A 44 7.22 -21.67 -5.09
CA THR A 44 5.89 -21.16 -4.72
C THR A 44 5.93 -20.31 -3.45
N ASP A 45 6.72 -20.73 -2.47
CA ASP A 45 6.84 -20.04 -1.18
C ASP A 45 7.49 -18.65 -1.31
N ASN A 46 8.41 -18.50 -2.29
CA ASN A 46 9.06 -17.23 -2.57
C ASN A 46 8.11 -16.26 -3.32
N ALA A 47 7.23 -16.77 -4.17
CA ALA A 47 6.23 -15.96 -4.88
C ALA A 47 5.15 -15.42 -3.93
N GLU A 48 4.70 -16.22 -2.96
CA GLU A 48 3.72 -15.81 -1.95
C GLU A 48 4.30 -14.77 -0.97
N ALA A 49 5.56 -14.95 -0.55
CA ALA A 49 6.24 -13.96 0.29
C ALA A 49 6.41 -12.60 -0.42
N LEU A 50 6.76 -12.62 -1.71
CA LEU A 50 6.84 -11.39 -2.52
C LEU A 50 5.46 -10.75 -2.73
N ALA A 51 4.39 -11.55 -2.85
CA ALA A 51 3.03 -11.04 -2.96
C ALA A 51 2.61 -10.27 -1.70
N HIS A 52 2.91 -10.78 -0.50
CA HIS A 52 2.59 -10.07 0.75
C HIS A 52 3.38 -8.78 0.94
N VAL A 53 4.66 -8.76 0.56
CA VAL A 53 5.47 -7.52 0.59
C VAL A 53 4.89 -6.49 -0.39
N ALA A 54 4.47 -6.92 -1.58
CA ALA A 54 3.84 -6.05 -2.56
C ALA A 54 2.47 -5.54 -2.10
N GLU A 55 1.68 -6.36 -1.39
CA GLU A 55 0.41 -5.95 -0.78
C GLU A 55 0.62 -4.88 0.30
N ASP A 56 1.59 -5.08 1.19
CA ASP A 56 1.92 -4.13 2.24
C ASP A 56 2.41 -2.78 1.66
N GLN A 57 3.23 -2.83 0.60
CA GLN A 57 3.66 -1.63 -0.14
C GLN A 57 2.48 -0.90 -0.78
N ARG A 58 1.56 -1.63 -1.42
CA ARG A 58 0.36 -1.03 -2.02
C ARG A 58 -0.53 -0.36 -0.98
N GLU A 59 -0.64 -0.90 0.22
CA GLU A 59 -1.43 -0.29 1.29
C GLU A 59 -0.79 1.02 1.79
N GLU A 60 0.53 1.06 1.95
CA GLU A 60 1.27 2.28 2.30
C GLU A 60 1.17 3.35 1.19
N GLU A 61 1.27 2.94 -0.08
CA GLU A 61 1.10 3.83 -1.23
C GLU A 61 -0.32 4.41 -1.28
N ARG A 62 -1.35 3.59 -1.06
CA ARG A 62 -2.75 4.02 -0.99
C ARG A 62 -2.94 5.04 0.13
N PHE A 63 -2.48 4.72 1.33
CA PHE A 63 -2.55 5.64 2.46
C PHE A 63 -1.87 6.99 2.15
N CYS A 64 -0.67 6.95 1.57
CA CYS A 64 0.04 8.16 1.19
C CYS A 64 -0.69 8.96 0.10
N SER A 65 -1.28 8.28 -0.89
CA SER A 65 -2.07 8.91 -1.94
C SER A 65 -3.31 9.60 -1.35
N ASP A 66 -4.09 8.89 -0.54
CA ASP A 66 -5.32 9.39 0.07
C ASP A 66 -5.03 10.59 1.00
N GLN A 67 -3.95 10.51 1.81
CA GLN A 67 -3.51 11.64 2.63
C GLN A 67 -3.12 12.86 1.80
N ASN A 68 -2.40 12.65 0.69
CA ASN A 68 -2.01 13.75 -0.19
C ASN A 68 -3.21 14.38 -0.90
N GLU A 69 -4.20 13.58 -1.30
CA GLU A 69 -5.45 14.08 -1.91
C GLU A 69 -6.25 14.93 -0.93
N MET A 70 -6.47 14.44 0.30
CA MET A 70 -7.16 15.23 1.31
C MET A 70 -6.37 16.47 1.73
N GLN A 71 -5.03 16.40 1.79
CA GLN A 71 -4.20 17.57 2.08
C GLN A 71 -4.31 18.64 0.98
N LYS A 72 -4.40 18.22 -0.29
CA LYS A 72 -4.69 19.15 -1.42
C LYS A 72 -6.06 19.76 -1.28
N GLU A 73 -7.09 18.96 -0.97
CA GLU A 73 -8.45 19.47 -0.74
C GLU A 73 -8.50 20.50 0.41
N VAL A 74 -7.79 20.24 1.52
CA VAL A 74 -7.67 21.20 2.62
C VAL A 74 -7.00 22.50 2.18
N GLN A 75 -5.93 22.41 1.37
CA GLN A 75 -5.22 23.57 0.85
C GLN A 75 -6.10 24.40 -0.09
N GLU A 76 -6.83 23.75 -1.00
CA GLU A 76 -7.77 24.41 -1.91
C GLU A 76 -8.90 25.11 -1.13
N LEU A 77 -9.46 24.44 -0.12
CA LEU A 77 -10.46 25.04 0.76
C LEU A 77 -9.90 26.27 1.50
N ASP A 78 -8.65 26.19 1.99
CA ASP A 78 -8.00 27.32 2.64
C ASP A 78 -7.78 28.51 1.71
N ASP A 79 -7.40 28.27 0.46
CA ASP A 79 -7.15 29.34 -0.49
C ASP A 79 -8.45 30.02 -0.91
N VAL A 80 -9.52 29.25 -1.14
CA VAL A 80 -10.87 29.80 -1.39
C VAL A 80 -11.40 30.57 -0.19
N ILE A 81 -11.19 30.08 1.04
CA ILE A 81 -11.58 30.78 2.26
C ILE A 81 -10.85 32.12 2.36
N LYS A 82 -9.52 32.13 2.19
CA LYS A 82 -8.71 33.38 2.23
C LYS A 82 -9.17 34.39 1.18
N GLU A 83 -9.43 33.93 -0.04
CA GLU A 83 -9.90 34.82 -1.11
C GLU A 83 -11.26 35.43 -0.76
N LYS A 84 -12.21 34.61 -0.28
CA LYS A 84 -13.53 35.10 0.16
C LYS A 84 -13.43 36.03 1.37
N GLU A 85 -12.53 35.76 2.31
CA GLU A 85 -12.29 36.61 3.48
C GLU A 85 -11.75 37.98 3.04
N ALA A 86 -10.80 38.01 2.10
CA ALA A 86 -10.28 39.25 1.54
C ALA A 86 -11.37 40.08 0.83
N LEU A 87 -12.23 39.42 0.03
CA LEU A 87 -13.37 40.07 -0.62
C LEU A 87 -14.40 40.57 0.41
N MET A 88 -14.67 39.81 1.46
CA MET A 88 -15.58 40.21 2.53
C MET A 88 -15.04 41.40 3.32
N ASP A 89 -13.73 41.43 3.58
CA ASP A 89 -13.07 42.56 4.23
C ASP A 89 -13.19 43.83 3.38
N GLN A 90 -13.00 43.71 2.07
CA GLN A 90 -13.20 44.83 1.14
C GLN A 90 -14.65 45.32 1.17
N LEU A 91 -15.62 44.41 1.09
CA LEU A 91 -17.04 44.78 1.11
C LEU A 91 -17.46 45.37 2.47
N THR A 92 -16.90 44.88 3.57
CA THR A 92 -17.15 45.38 4.92
C THR A 92 -16.55 46.78 5.11
N LYS A 93 -15.34 47.03 4.59
CA LYS A 93 -14.74 48.37 4.56
C LYS A 93 -15.63 49.35 3.79
N GLN A 94 -16.10 48.97 2.60
CA GLN A 94 -17.07 49.77 1.84
C GLN A 94 -18.37 50.00 2.61
N SER A 95 -18.91 48.95 3.26
CA SER A 95 -20.15 49.05 4.04
C SER A 95 -20.03 49.94 5.27
N LYS A 96 -18.86 50.02 5.93
CA LYS A 96 -18.61 50.95 7.04
C LYS A 96 -18.73 52.42 6.59
N VAL A 97 -18.21 52.74 5.40
CA VAL A 97 -18.39 54.08 4.79
C VAL A 97 -19.86 54.32 4.46
N PHE A 98 -20.57 53.32 3.96
CA PHE A 98 -22.02 53.43 3.73
C PHE A 98 -22.84 53.60 5.00
N ARG A 99 -22.45 53.00 6.15
CA ARG A 99 -23.14 53.20 7.44
C ARG A 99 -23.09 54.66 7.91
N SER A 100 -21.94 55.34 7.79
CA SER A 100 -21.85 56.75 8.16
C SER A 100 -22.67 57.65 7.22
N MET A 101 -22.80 57.26 5.95
CA MET A 101 -23.70 57.92 5.01
C MET A 101 -25.19 57.58 5.23
N GLN A 102 -25.51 56.39 5.76
CA GLN A 102 -26.90 55.93 5.94
C GLN A 102 -27.71 56.91 6.79
N ALA A 103 -27.18 57.31 7.95
CA ALA A 103 -27.86 58.27 8.82
C ALA A 103 -28.14 59.61 8.12
N ARG A 104 -27.22 60.06 7.26
CA ARG A 104 -27.38 61.27 6.44
C ARG A 104 -28.47 61.10 5.39
N TYR A 105 -28.51 59.96 4.69
CA TYR A 105 -29.55 59.69 3.69
C TYR A 105 -30.93 59.46 4.32
N GLU A 106 -31.01 58.81 5.48
CA GLU A 106 -32.26 58.67 6.22
C GLU A 106 -32.81 60.02 6.67
N LEU A 107 -31.95 60.88 7.24
CA LEU A 107 -32.32 62.24 7.60
C LEU A 107 -32.76 63.03 6.36
N ARG A 108 -31.95 63.00 5.30
CA ARG A 108 -32.24 63.69 4.03
C ARG A 108 -33.56 63.22 3.42
N LEU A 109 -33.88 61.94 3.54
CA LEU A 109 -35.13 61.40 3.05
C LEU A 109 -36.34 61.85 3.87
N ARG A 110 -36.19 62.08 5.18
CA ARG A 110 -37.23 62.72 6.00
C ARG A 110 -37.41 64.19 5.62
N GLU A 111 -36.33 64.94 5.45
CA GLU A 111 -36.35 66.33 5.01
C GLU A 111 -37.01 66.48 3.63
N LEU A 112 -36.61 65.66 2.65
CA LEU A 112 -37.18 65.67 1.31
C LEU A 112 -38.67 65.30 1.33
N ARG A 113 -39.08 64.34 2.15
CA ARG A 113 -40.50 64.02 2.35
C ARG A 113 -41.29 65.20 2.88
N SER A 114 -40.76 65.88 3.90
CA SER A 114 -41.37 67.10 4.45
C SER A 114 -41.47 68.20 3.40
N ALA A 115 -40.39 68.47 2.67
CA ALA A 115 -40.35 69.48 1.62
C ALA A 115 -41.31 69.18 0.45
N VAL A 116 -41.41 67.92 0.01
CA VAL A 116 -42.40 67.50 -0.99
C VAL A 116 -43.82 67.71 -0.45
N GLY A 117 -44.06 67.38 0.82
CA GLY A 117 -45.33 67.64 1.50
C GLY A 117 -45.72 69.12 1.48
N SER A 118 -44.86 69.98 2.00
CA SER A 118 -45.11 71.44 2.02
C SER A 118 -45.25 72.05 0.62
N ALA A 119 -44.46 71.63 -0.36
CA ALA A 119 -44.60 72.10 -1.75
C ALA A 119 -45.92 71.63 -2.39
N THR A 120 -46.39 70.44 -2.03
CA THR A 120 -47.69 69.93 -2.49
C THR A 120 -48.83 70.73 -1.87
N GLU A 121 -48.74 71.05 -0.57
CA GLU A 121 -49.69 71.91 0.14
C GLU A 121 -49.73 73.32 -0.45
N GLU A 122 -48.57 73.94 -0.73
CA GLU A 122 -48.49 75.28 -1.37
C GLU A 122 -49.12 75.25 -2.78
N LYS A 123 -48.83 74.21 -3.57
CA LYS A 123 -49.44 74.00 -4.88
C LYS A 123 -50.97 73.88 -4.78
N ASP A 124 -51.48 73.07 -3.85
CA ASP A 124 -52.91 72.89 -3.64
C ASP A 124 -53.60 74.16 -3.12
N GLN A 125 -52.92 74.94 -2.28
CA GLN A 125 -53.40 76.23 -1.79
C GLN A 125 -53.49 77.27 -2.93
N MET A 126 -52.46 77.39 -3.77
CA MET A 126 -52.50 78.27 -4.94
C MET A 126 -53.61 77.88 -5.94
N LEU A 127 -53.85 76.58 -6.13
CA LEU A 127 -54.96 76.11 -6.97
C LEU A 127 -56.33 76.49 -6.39
N LYS A 128 -56.50 76.39 -5.06
CA LYS A 128 -57.72 76.85 -4.37
C LYS A 128 -57.91 78.35 -4.51
N GLU A 129 -56.87 79.15 -4.31
CA GLU A 129 -56.90 80.61 -4.47
C GLU A 129 -57.23 81.02 -5.91
N MET A 130 -56.62 80.35 -6.90
CA MET A 130 -56.96 80.55 -8.31
C MET A 130 -58.43 80.20 -8.60
N GLN A 131 -58.97 79.11 -8.03
CA GLN A 131 -60.39 78.76 -8.18
C GLN A 131 -61.31 79.78 -7.52
N GLN A 132 -60.97 80.28 -6.32
CA GLN A 132 -61.71 81.34 -5.66
C GLN A 132 -61.74 82.63 -6.49
N LEU A 133 -60.60 82.99 -7.10
CA LEU A 133 -60.49 84.10 -8.05
C LEU A 133 -61.27 83.86 -9.36
N VAL A 134 -61.65 82.65 -9.71
CA VAL A 134 -62.53 82.39 -10.86
C VAL A 134 -64.01 82.44 -10.43
N ASN A 135 -64.32 82.01 -9.21
CA ASN A 135 -65.70 81.84 -8.72
C ASN A 135 -66.33 83.11 -8.13
N THR A 136 -65.58 84.21 -7.94
CA THR A 136 -66.15 85.47 -7.43
C THR A 136 -66.99 86.17 -8.51
N LYS A 137 -68.33 86.11 -8.38
CA LYS A 137 -69.30 86.58 -9.40
C LYS A 137 -69.66 88.08 -9.35
N GLN A 138 -69.14 88.84 -8.39
CA GLN A 138 -69.36 90.29 -8.28
C GLN A 138 -68.00 90.99 -8.32
N ARG A 139 -67.67 91.63 -9.45
CA ARG A 139 -66.43 92.40 -9.64
C ARG A 139 -66.72 93.68 -10.40
N THR A 140 -66.08 94.76 -9.97
CA THR A 140 -66.01 95.99 -10.76
C THR A 140 -64.91 95.84 -11.82
N PRO A 141 -64.91 96.64 -12.91
CA PRO A 141 -63.88 96.56 -13.96
C PRO A 141 -62.45 96.74 -13.44
N GLN A 142 -62.28 97.48 -12.34
CA GLN A 142 -61.01 97.65 -11.64
C GLN A 142 -60.58 96.37 -10.90
N ASP A 143 -61.53 95.66 -10.27
CA ASP A 143 -61.30 94.37 -9.61
C ASP A 143 -60.96 93.26 -10.61
N GLU A 144 -61.43 93.35 -11.86
CA GLU A 144 -61.10 92.38 -12.91
C GLU A 144 -59.64 92.46 -13.35
N GLY A 145 -59.10 93.67 -13.51
CA GLY A 145 -57.68 93.88 -13.85
C GLY A 145 -56.74 93.41 -12.73
N GLU A 146 -57.09 93.71 -11.48
CA GLU A 146 -56.33 93.21 -10.32
C GLU A 146 -56.40 91.69 -10.18
N ALA A 147 -57.58 91.08 -10.39
CA ALA A 147 -57.74 89.63 -10.36
C ALA A 147 -56.95 88.94 -11.47
N ALA A 148 -56.87 89.52 -12.67
CA ALA A 148 -56.07 89.00 -13.78
C ALA A 148 -54.57 89.02 -13.45
N MET A 149 -54.07 90.13 -12.88
CA MET A 149 -52.66 90.24 -12.44
C MET A 149 -52.32 89.26 -11.31
N ARG A 150 -53.21 89.12 -10.31
CA ARG A 150 -53.04 88.14 -9.22
C ARG A 150 -53.06 86.71 -9.74
N LYS A 151 -53.93 86.39 -10.70
CA LYS A 151 -53.98 85.07 -11.35
C LYS A 151 -52.70 84.77 -12.13
N ALA A 152 -52.19 85.73 -12.91
CA ALA A 152 -50.93 85.56 -13.64
C ALA A 152 -49.74 85.33 -12.70
N HIS A 153 -49.70 86.06 -11.59
CA HIS A 153 -48.69 85.85 -10.54
C HIS A 153 -48.78 84.45 -9.92
N LEU A 154 -49.98 84.02 -9.52
CA LEU A 154 -50.22 82.67 -8.99
C LEU A 154 -49.86 81.57 -10.00
N GLN A 155 -50.16 81.77 -11.29
CA GLN A 155 -49.73 80.86 -12.34
C GLN A 155 -48.20 80.78 -12.42
N GLY A 156 -47.48 81.91 -12.45
CA GLY A 156 -46.02 81.91 -12.48
C GLY A 156 -45.40 81.18 -11.29
N ARG A 157 -45.92 81.44 -10.07
CA ARG A 157 -45.48 80.76 -8.86
C ARG A 157 -45.84 79.28 -8.84
N LEU A 158 -47.01 78.89 -9.36
CA LEU A 158 -47.42 77.50 -9.51
C LEU A 158 -46.49 76.73 -10.47
N HIS A 159 -46.04 77.36 -11.57
CA HIS A 159 -45.05 76.73 -12.46
C HIS A 159 -43.72 76.49 -11.75
N GLU A 160 -43.25 77.46 -10.95
CA GLU A 160 -42.01 77.32 -10.18
C GLU A 160 -42.14 76.24 -9.08
N VAL A 161 -43.24 76.23 -8.32
CA VAL A 161 -43.49 75.20 -7.30
C VAL A 161 -43.59 73.82 -7.95
N ASN A 162 -44.26 73.67 -9.10
CA ASN A 162 -44.29 72.39 -9.82
C ASN A 162 -42.90 71.93 -10.27
N ARG A 163 -42.04 72.85 -10.74
CA ARG A 163 -40.64 72.54 -11.08
C ARG A 163 -39.88 72.05 -9.86
N GLN A 164 -40.01 72.75 -8.73
CA GLN A 164 -39.38 72.35 -7.46
C GLN A 164 -39.88 70.99 -6.97
N LEU A 165 -41.17 70.69 -7.14
CA LEU A 165 -41.78 69.42 -6.76
C LEU A 165 -41.18 68.25 -7.52
N VAL A 166 -40.98 68.39 -8.84
CA VAL A 166 -40.31 67.38 -9.68
C VAL A 166 -38.87 67.15 -9.22
N ASP A 167 -38.12 68.22 -8.97
CA ASP A 167 -36.73 68.12 -8.51
C ASP A 167 -36.62 67.47 -7.12
N LEU A 168 -37.52 67.81 -6.19
CA LEU A 168 -37.56 67.22 -4.85
C LEU A 168 -37.93 65.73 -4.90
N GLN A 169 -38.91 65.35 -5.71
CA GLN A 169 -39.29 63.94 -5.93
C GLN A 169 -38.13 63.13 -6.54
N ARG A 170 -37.41 63.71 -7.50
CA ARG A 170 -36.22 63.07 -8.08
C ARG A 170 -35.16 62.80 -7.01
N ARG A 171 -34.80 63.81 -6.21
CA ARG A 171 -33.84 63.68 -5.11
C ARG A 171 -34.29 62.66 -4.06
N GLN A 172 -35.60 62.62 -3.78
CA GLN A 172 -36.19 61.63 -2.87
C GLN A 172 -36.02 60.21 -3.42
N GLY A 173 -36.29 60.00 -4.71
CA GLY A 173 -36.09 58.70 -5.38
C GLY A 173 -34.63 58.25 -5.37
N GLU A 174 -33.69 59.17 -5.61
CA GLU A 174 -32.25 58.89 -5.55
C GLU A 174 -31.81 58.46 -4.14
N ALA A 175 -32.26 59.15 -3.09
CA ALA A 175 -31.98 58.77 -1.70
C ALA A 175 -32.57 57.40 -1.32
N GLN A 176 -33.79 57.07 -1.77
CA GLN A 176 -34.38 55.75 -1.56
C GLN A 176 -33.60 54.64 -2.27
N ARG A 177 -33.15 54.89 -3.51
CA ARG A 177 -32.35 53.94 -4.27
C ARG A 177 -31.04 53.59 -3.55
N LEU A 178 -30.37 54.59 -2.96
CA LEU A 178 -29.14 54.38 -2.21
C LEU A 178 -29.34 53.53 -0.95
N LEU A 179 -30.45 53.74 -0.22
CA LEU A 179 -30.78 52.91 0.94
C LEU A 179 -31.02 51.44 0.55
N ARG A 180 -31.77 51.19 -0.52
CA ARG A 180 -32.00 49.83 -1.04
C ARG A 180 -30.69 49.15 -1.45
N LEU A 181 -29.79 49.86 -2.11
CA LEU A 181 -28.48 49.33 -2.50
C LEU A 181 -27.67 48.90 -1.27
N LYS A 182 -27.72 49.68 -0.19
CA LYS A 182 -27.05 49.35 1.07
C LYS A 182 -27.65 48.12 1.75
N GLU A 183 -28.98 47.96 1.72
CA GLU A 183 -29.64 46.76 2.23
C GLU A 183 -29.23 45.51 1.46
N GLN A 184 -29.15 45.61 0.13
CA GLN A 184 -28.64 44.55 -0.74
C GLN A 184 -27.18 44.19 -0.43
N GLN A 185 -26.31 45.19 -0.26
CA GLN A 185 -24.92 44.98 0.15
C GLN A 185 -24.82 44.30 1.53
N ALA A 186 -25.64 44.69 2.50
CA ALA A 186 -25.67 44.04 3.81
C ALA A 186 -26.12 42.58 3.73
N ALA A 187 -27.11 42.27 2.88
CA ALA A 187 -27.53 40.91 2.62
C ALA A 187 -26.42 40.09 1.92
N GLN A 188 -25.69 40.70 0.98
CA GLN A 188 -24.55 40.07 0.31
C GLN A 188 -23.42 39.74 1.29
N ILE A 189 -23.08 40.65 2.20
CA ILE A 189 -22.08 40.40 3.27
C ILE A 189 -22.49 39.19 4.10
N ARG A 190 -23.76 39.10 4.52
CA ARG A 190 -24.27 37.96 5.31
C ARG A 190 -24.15 36.64 4.54
N ARG A 191 -24.56 36.61 3.27
CA ARG A 191 -24.44 35.40 2.44
C ARG A 191 -22.99 34.95 2.27
N MET A 192 -22.07 35.89 2.02
CA MET A 192 -20.64 35.54 1.93
C MET A 192 -20.09 35.03 3.26
N GLN A 193 -20.53 35.58 4.39
CA GLN A 193 -20.16 35.08 5.72
C GLN A 193 -20.64 33.63 5.92
N GLU A 194 -21.91 33.35 5.60
CA GLU A 194 -22.48 31.99 5.67
C GLU A 194 -21.74 31.01 4.77
N GLU A 195 -21.35 31.42 3.55
CA GLU A 195 -20.52 30.62 2.65
C GLU A 195 -19.14 30.31 3.22
N ILE A 196 -18.47 31.29 3.84
CA ILE A 196 -17.17 31.07 4.48
C ILE A 196 -17.29 30.11 5.65
N ASP A 197 -18.32 30.25 6.47
CA ASP A 197 -18.54 29.36 7.60
C ASP A 197 -18.87 27.93 7.12
N ARG A 198 -19.61 27.79 6.01
CA ARG A 198 -19.81 26.50 5.35
C ARG A 198 -18.50 25.88 4.84
N LEU A 199 -17.65 26.67 4.18
CA LEU A 199 -16.34 26.20 3.69
C LEU A 199 -15.42 25.78 4.84
N ARG A 200 -15.38 26.54 5.95
CA ARG A 200 -14.67 26.16 7.17
C ARG A 200 -15.20 24.85 7.75
N GLY A 201 -16.53 24.66 7.73
CA GLY A 201 -17.16 23.40 8.10
C GLY A 201 -16.71 22.23 7.23
N GLN A 202 -16.68 22.40 5.91
CA GLN A 202 -16.17 21.39 4.97
C GLN A 202 -14.70 21.06 5.25
N LYS A 203 -13.85 22.06 5.46
CA LYS A 203 -12.44 21.86 5.83
C LYS A 203 -12.29 21.03 7.11
N LEU A 204 -13.10 21.33 8.14
CA LEU A 204 -13.08 20.56 9.39
C LEU A 204 -13.49 19.10 9.19
N VAL A 205 -14.44 18.82 8.30
CA VAL A 205 -14.84 17.45 7.95
C VAL A 205 -13.68 16.69 7.30
N VAL A 206 -13.00 17.29 6.31
CA VAL A 206 -11.84 16.68 5.65
C VAL A 206 -10.71 16.43 6.65
N LEU A 207 -10.36 17.41 7.48
CA LEU A 207 -9.34 17.25 8.53
C LEU A 207 -9.69 16.15 9.54
N SER A 208 -10.98 15.98 9.86
CA SER A 208 -11.45 14.92 10.75
C SER A 208 -11.33 13.55 10.10
N ARG A 209 -11.64 13.45 8.80
CA ARG A 209 -11.44 12.25 7.99
C ARG A 209 -9.96 11.86 7.91
N MET A 210 -9.07 12.81 7.60
CA MET A 210 -7.62 12.59 7.58
C MET A 210 -7.10 11.99 8.89
N LYS A 211 -7.56 12.53 10.04
CA LYS A 211 -7.19 12.01 11.37
C LYS A 211 -7.73 10.60 11.60
N CYS A 212 -8.92 10.29 11.13
CA CYS A 212 -9.50 8.95 11.26
C CYS A 212 -8.71 7.93 10.43
N GLU A 213 -8.38 8.26 9.17
CA GLU A 213 -7.58 7.40 8.29
C GLU A 213 -6.15 7.21 8.82
N GLU A 214 -5.51 8.26 9.35
CA GLU A 214 -4.21 8.15 10.04
C GLU A 214 -4.26 7.19 11.23
N GLN A 215 -5.34 7.23 12.03
CA GLN A 215 -5.50 6.30 13.16
C GLN A 215 -5.70 4.85 12.69
N GLN A 216 -6.52 4.64 11.65
CA GLN A 216 -6.73 3.32 11.07
C GLN A 216 -5.41 2.76 10.51
N HIS A 217 -4.66 3.56 9.77
CA HIS A 217 -3.36 3.18 9.22
C HIS A 217 -2.34 2.85 10.33
N ARG A 218 -2.32 3.61 11.44
CA ARG A 218 -1.48 3.26 12.61
C ARG A 218 -1.85 1.94 13.27
N VAL A 219 -3.14 1.58 13.30
CA VAL A 219 -3.59 0.29 13.82
C VAL A 219 -3.17 -0.82 12.85
N TRP A 220 -3.36 -0.61 11.55
CA TRP A 220 -2.93 -1.52 10.51
C TRP A 220 -1.42 -1.79 10.57
N ARG A 221 -0.58 -0.75 10.60
CA ARG A 221 0.89 -0.89 10.73
C ARG A 221 1.30 -1.71 11.95
N ARG A 222 0.75 -1.41 13.13
CA ARG A 222 1.04 -2.17 14.36
C ARG A 222 0.66 -3.65 14.24
N ARG A 223 -0.47 -3.94 13.58
CA ARG A 223 -0.90 -5.32 13.32
C ARG A 223 0.08 -5.99 12.34
N ASN A 224 0.48 -5.29 11.29
CA ASN A 224 1.40 -5.82 10.30
C ASN A 224 2.79 -6.11 10.90
N ASP A 225 3.34 -5.18 11.68
CA ASP A 225 4.61 -5.36 12.41
C ASP A 225 4.59 -6.56 13.36
N THR A 226 3.44 -6.81 13.99
CA THR A 226 3.26 -7.95 14.87
C THR A 226 3.22 -9.26 14.08
N ARG A 227 2.47 -9.30 12.97
CA ARG A 227 2.46 -10.42 12.02
C ARG A 227 3.87 -10.73 11.52
N LEU A 228 4.61 -9.71 11.10
CA LEU A 228 5.97 -9.86 10.57
C LEU A 228 6.91 -10.47 11.62
N ARG A 229 6.86 -9.97 12.87
CA ARG A 229 7.66 -10.53 13.98
C ARG A 229 7.32 -11.99 14.27
N GLU A 230 6.04 -12.37 14.24
CA GLU A 230 5.61 -13.75 14.41
C GLU A 230 6.11 -14.66 13.29
N LEU A 231 6.02 -14.21 12.03
CA LEU A 231 6.52 -14.96 10.88
C LEU A 231 8.04 -15.14 10.94
N LEU A 232 8.79 -14.10 11.30
CA LEU A 232 10.24 -14.18 11.50
C LEU A 232 10.59 -15.19 12.60
N ARG A 233 9.84 -15.20 13.70
CA ARG A 233 10.04 -16.18 14.77
C ARG A 233 9.77 -17.61 14.31
N LYS A 234 8.65 -17.85 13.63
CA LYS A 234 8.31 -19.18 13.07
C LYS A 234 9.34 -19.66 12.06
N SER A 235 9.80 -18.78 11.18
CA SER A 235 10.86 -19.08 10.20
C SER A 235 12.17 -19.49 10.90
N ALA A 236 12.58 -18.77 11.94
CA ALA A 236 13.77 -19.12 12.73
C ALA A 236 13.62 -20.48 13.46
N GLU A 237 12.43 -20.76 13.99
CA GLU A 237 12.11 -22.05 14.64
C GLU A 237 12.16 -23.20 13.62
N LEU A 238 11.55 -23.04 12.43
CA LEU A 238 11.59 -24.02 11.34
C LEU A 238 13.02 -24.28 10.88
N GLN A 239 13.82 -23.24 10.66
CA GLN A 239 15.23 -23.39 10.30
C GLN A 239 16.02 -24.16 11.37
N ARG A 240 15.75 -23.90 12.66
CA ARG A 240 16.39 -24.64 13.75
C ARG A 240 16.01 -26.12 13.73
N VAL A 241 14.72 -26.44 13.57
CA VAL A 241 14.24 -27.83 13.48
C VAL A 241 14.86 -28.52 12.27
N HIS A 242 14.87 -27.87 11.11
CA HIS A 242 15.48 -28.42 9.90
C HIS A 242 16.97 -28.73 10.10
N ARG A 243 17.74 -27.81 10.71
CA ARG A 243 19.14 -28.04 11.06
C ARG A 243 19.33 -29.22 12.03
N GLN A 244 18.42 -29.39 13.00
CA GLN A 244 18.46 -30.53 13.93
C GLN A 244 18.15 -31.85 13.22
N GLN A 245 17.13 -31.87 12.37
CA GLN A 245 16.78 -33.04 11.55
C GLN A 245 17.92 -33.42 10.61
N ALA A 246 18.54 -32.45 9.92
CA ALA A 246 19.69 -32.69 9.06
C ALA A 246 20.87 -33.33 9.82
N LYS A 247 21.17 -32.85 11.04
CA LYS A 247 22.19 -33.46 11.90
C LYS A 247 21.84 -34.89 12.31
N LEU A 248 20.57 -35.15 12.65
CA LEU A 248 20.10 -36.48 13.03
C LEU A 248 20.14 -37.46 11.86
N LEU A 249 19.69 -37.03 10.68
CA LEU A 249 19.79 -37.80 9.44
C LEU A 249 21.26 -38.11 9.13
N GLY A 250 22.16 -37.12 9.21
CA GLY A 250 23.59 -37.34 9.00
C GLY A 250 24.21 -38.37 9.96
N LYS A 251 23.78 -38.42 11.23
CA LYS A 251 24.20 -39.47 12.18
C LYS A 251 23.67 -40.84 11.78
N LYS A 252 22.38 -40.94 11.45
CA LYS A 252 21.75 -42.19 11.01
C LYS A 252 22.37 -42.74 9.73
N THR A 253 22.70 -41.87 8.78
CA THR A 253 23.41 -42.26 7.54
C THR A 253 24.78 -42.86 7.86
N LYS A 254 25.58 -42.23 8.73
CA LYS A 254 26.88 -42.76 9.16
C LYS A 254 26.76 -44.11 9.88
N GLU A 255 25.77 -44.26 10.76
CA GLU A 255 25.52 -45.52 11.47
C GLU A 255 25.08 -46.64 10.51
N ALA A 256 24.24 -46.32 9.53
CA ALA A 256 23.85 -47.24 8.46
C ALA A 256 25.05 -47.66 7.59
N GLU A 257 25.95 -46.72 7.26
CA GLU A 257 27.21 -47.01 6.56
C GLU A 257 28.12 -47.94 7.36
N GLN A 258 28.27 -47.70 8.67
CA GLN A 258 29.06 -48.55 9.57
C GLN A 258 28.48 -49.97 9.66
N SER A 259 27.16 -50.08 9.81
CA SER A 259 26.47 -51.37 9.82
C SER A 259 26.60 -52.11 8.50
N LYS A 260 26.49 -51.41 7.37
CA LYS A 260 26.73 -51.96 6.03
C LYS A 260 28.18 -52.47 5.90
N HIS A 261 29.16 -51.70 6.36
CA HIS A 261 30.57 -52.12 6.36
C HIS A 261 30.78 -53.37 7.21
N LYS A 262 30.17 -53.42 8.41
CA LYS A 262 30.26 -54.57 9.32
C LYS A 262 29.63 -55.82 8.71
N VAL A 263 28.47 -55.70 8.07
CA VAL A 263 27.81 -56.80 7.35
C VAL A 263 28.69 -57.31 6.21
N GLU A 264 29.28 -56.43 5.41
CA GLU A 264 30.20 -56.83 4.34
C GLU A 264 31.48 -57.49 4.87
N GLN A 265 32.00 -57.03 6.01
CA GLN A 265 33.12 -57.68 6.69
C GLN A 265 32.75 -59.11 7.14
N LEU A 266 31.61 -59.29 7.83
CA LEU A 266 31.14 -60.60 8.26
C LEU A 266 30.89 -61.54 7.08
N LYS A 267 30.37 -61.03 5.96
CA LYS A 267 30.23 -61.81 4.71
C LYS A 267 31.59 -62.24 4.16
N ARG A 268 32.63 -61.41 4.21
CA ARG A 268 34.00 -61.77 3.81
C ARG A 268 34.57 -62.88 4.71
N GLU A 269 34.44 -62.72 6.03
CA GLU A 269 34.88 -63.72 7.01
C GLU A 269 34.15 -65.06 6.80
N GLN A 270 32.83 -65.04 6.59
CA GLN A 270 32.05 -66.23 6.28
C GLN A 270 32.54 -66.93 5.00
N ARG A 271 32.83 -66.16 3.92
CA ARG A 271 33.40 -66.72 2.69
C ARG A 271 34.75 -67.39 2.96
N HIS A 272 35.64 -66.74 3.71
CA HIS A 272 36.94 -67.32 4.07
C HIS A 272 36.82 -68.60 4.91
N ILE A 273 35.89 -68.65 5.88
CA ILE A 273 35.63 -69.86 6.67
C ILE A 273 35.14 -71.00 5.76
N LEU A 274 34.19 -70.72 4.86
CA LEU A 274 33.68 -71.72 3.91
C LEU A 274 34.78 -72.23 2.98
N GLU A 275 35.66 -71.35 2.50
CA GLU A 275 36.84 -71.74 1.71
C GLU A 275 37.83 -72.60 2.50
N ALA A 276 38.10 -72.24 3.76
CA ALA A 276 38.97 -73.03 4.64
C ALA A 276 38.40 -74.42 4.92
N LEU A 277 37.09 -74.53 5.15
CA LEU A 277 36.39 -75.80 5.32
C LEU A 277 36.45 -76.66 4.04
N LYS A 278 36.27 -76.05 2.86
CA LYS A 278 36.43 -76.74 1.57
C LYS A 278 37.86 -77.28 1.40
N LYS A 279 38.88 -76.46 1.65
CA LYS A 279 40.29 -76.88 1.60
C LYS A 279 40.59 -78.01 2.59
N ARG A 280 40.08 -77.93 3.82
CA ARG A 280 40.25 -78.98 4.82
C ARG A 280 39.62 -80.31 4.38
N SER A 281 38.41 -80.25 3.82
CA SER A 281 37.73 -81.43 3.26
C SER A 281 38.54 -82.03 2.09
N GLN A 282 39.08 -81.20 1.21
CA GLN A 282 39.95 -81.64 0.12
C GLN A 282 41.22 -82.33 0.63
N VAL A 283 41.95 -81.71 1.57
CA VAL A 283 43.16 -82.29 2.18
C VAL A 283 42.84 -83.62 2.89
N GLN A 284 41.70 -83.72 3.58
CA GLN A 284 41.26 -84.96 4.21
C GLN A 284 40.98 -86.07 3.17
N SER A 285 40.35 -85.71 2.04
CA SER A 285 40.11 -86.62 0.92
C SER A 285 41.43 -87.09 0.29
N GLU A 286 42.36 -86.17 0.03
CA GLU A 286 43.70 -86.46 -0.49
C GLU A 286 44.51 -87.33 0.49
N SER A 287 44.50 -87.02 1.78
CA SER A 287 45.17 -87.81 2.81
C SER A 287 44.61 -89.24 2.88
N SER A 288 43.29 -89.39 2.73
CA SER A 288 42.63 -90.69 2.66
C SER A 288 43.03 -91.47 1.40
N ARG A 289 43.14 -90.79 0.25
CA ARG A 289 43.66 -91.38 -1.00
C ARG A 289 45.12 -91.81 -0.85
N SER A 290 45.98 -90.94 -0.30
CA SER A 290 47.39 -91.24 -0.04
C SER A 290 47.58 -92.37 0.97
N ARG A 291 46.70 -92.50 1.96
CA ARG A 291 46.70 -93.65 2.88
C ARG A 291 46.34 -94.94 2.16
N LYS A 292 45.26 -94.95 1.37
CA LYS A 292 44.88 -96.11 0.54
C LYS A 292 45.98 -96.51 -0.44
N LEU A 293 46.64 -95.54 -1.07
CA LEU A 293 47.78 -95.78 -1.95
C LEU A 293 48.97 -96.39 -1.21
N ARG A 294 49.27 -95.92 0.00
CA ARG A 294 50.30 -96.55 0.86
C ARG A 294 49.93 -97.98 1.23
N GLU A 295 48.71 -98.24 1.66
CA GLU A 295 48.23 -99.59 1.98
C GLU A 295 48.31 -100.53 0.76
N VAL A 296 48.01 -100.04 -0.45
CA VAL A 296 48.16 -100.82 -1.70
C VAL A 296 49.64 -101.04 -2.04
N ASN A 297 50.50 -100.03 -1.91
CA ASN A 297 51.94 -100.18 -2.15
C ASN A 297 52.59 -101.16 -1.17
N GLU A 298 52.23 -101.09 0.12
CA GLU A 298 52.70 -102.03 1.14
C GLU A 298 52.29 -103.47 0.79
N ARG A 299 51.04 -103.69 0.34
CA ARG A 299 50.60 -105.00 -0.15
C ARG A 299 51.42 -105.48 -1.35
N LEU A 300 51.65 -104.59 -2.33
CA LEU A 300 52.47 -104.93 -3.49
C LEU A 300 53.92 -105.24 -3.11
N GLN A 301 54.50 -104.53 -2.14
CA GLN A 301 55.83 -104.83 -1.60
C GLN A 301 55.87 -106.18 -0.89
N GLN A 302 54.86 -106.50 -0.08
CA GLN A 302 54.75 -107.82 0.54
C GLN A 302 54.64 -108.93 -0.51
N GLU A 303 53.82 -108.74 -1.55
CA GLU A 303 53.71 -109.69 -2.67
C GLU A 303 55.04 -109.85 -3.42
N LEU A 304 55.79 -108.76 -3.63
CA LEU A 304 57.11 -108.81 -4.25
C LEU A 304 58.12 -109.55 -3.37
N GLU A 305 58.17 -109.29 -2.06
CA GLU A 305 59.02 -110.02 -1.12
C GLU A 305 58.68 -111.50 -1.06
N GLU A 306 57.39 -111.85 -1.09
CA GLU A 306 56.96 -113.25 -1.17
C GLU A 306 57.40 -113.92 -2.48
N ARG A 307 57.31 -113.21 -3.61
CA ARG A 307 57.84 -113.69 -4.90
C ARG A 307 59.35 -113.85 -4.85
N GLU A 308 60.09 -112.91 -4.29
CA GLU A 308 61.54 -113.02 -4.11
C GLU A 308 61.92 -114.20 -3.21
N ARG A 309 61.18 -114.45 -2.12
CA ARG A 309 61.38 -115.63 -1.27
C ARG A 309 61.12 -116.91 -2.05
N LYS A 310 60.06 -116.96 -2.88
CA LYS A 310 59.76 -118.12 -3.75
C LYS A 310 60.84 -118.32 -4.81
N VAL A 311 61.33 -117.25 -5.44
CA VAL A 311 62.44 -117.30 -6.40
C VAL A 311 63.70 -117.82 -5.70
N LYS A 312 64.07 -117.29 -4.54
CA LYS A 312 65.21 -117.80 -3.74
C LYS A 312 65.05 -119.26 -3.34
N GLN A 313 63.83 -119.71 -3.02
CA GLN A 313 63.55 -121.12 -2.76
C GLN A 313 63.73 -121.97 -4.03
N MET A 314 63.25 -121.50 -5.19
CA MET A 314 63.47 -122.19 -6.47
C MET A 314 64.95 -122.21 -6.85
N GLU A 315 65.68 -121.11 -6.70
CA GLU A 315 67.13 -121.02 -6.90
C GLU A 315 67.87 -121.98 -5.95
N ALA A 316 67.45 -122.08 -4.69
CA ALA A 316 68.02 -123.04 -3.75
C ALA A 316 67.73 -124.50 -4.15
N ILE A 317 66.53 -124.79 -4.66
CA ILE A 317 66.17 -126.12 -5.19
C ILE A 317 66.99 -126.42 -6.45
N LEU A 318 67.13 -125.46 -7.37
CA LEU A 318 67.96 -125.58 -8.57
C LEU A 318 69.43 -125.79 -8.21
N ALA A 319 69.97 -125.03 -7.26
CA ALA A 319 71.33 -125.21 -6.76
C ALA A 319 71.52 -126.56 -6.04
N ARG A 320 70.47 -127.09 -5.39
CA ARG A 320 70.48 -128.45 -4.82
C ARG A 320 70.43 -129.52 -5.90
N ARG A 321 69.79 -129.22 -7.04
CA ARG A 321 69.73 -130.07 -8.23
C ARG A 321 71.06 -130.10 -8.98
N GLU A 322 71.77 -128.97 -9.04
CA GLU A 322 73.13 -128.87 -9.61
C GLU A 322 74.18 -129.61 -8.77
N ARG A 323 73.99 -129.76 -7.46
CA ARG A 323 74.89 -130.56 -6.59
C ARG A 323 74.67 -132.07 -6.68
N LEU A 324 73.65 -132.52 -7.41
CA LEU A 324 73.29 -133.94 -7.59
C LEU A 324 73.55 -134.44 -9.02
N GLN A 325 74.30 -133.68 -9.83
CA GLN A 325 74.83 -134.07 -11.15
C GLN A 325 76.36 -134.07 -11.11
#